data_AF-A0A4U1JHM0-F1
#
_entry.id   AF-A0A4U1JHM0-F1
#
_cell.length_a   1.000
_cell.length_b   1.000
_cell.length_c   1.000
_cell.angle_alpha   90.00
_cell.angle_beta   90.00
_cell.angle_gamma   90.00
#
_symmetry.space_group_name_H-M   'P 1'
#
loop_
_entity.id
_entity.type
_entity.pdbx_description
1 polymer ?
#
loop_
_entity_poly.entity_id
_entity_poly.type
_entity_poly.pdbx_seq_one_letter_code
_entity_poly.pdbx_strand_id
1 'polypeptide(L)'
;MLPADVHETRRALDELDHALLELVARRRALVGALFVKKRALGLPLVDPSREVELLAERRAYAACHGIPADLAEVIFRAILEDSHTRT
;
A
#
# COMPACT_ATOMS: atom_id res chain seq x y z
N MET A 1 10.92 -13.26 -31.78
CA MET A 1 10.24 -11.97 -31.58
C MET A 1 8.86 -12.28 -31.02
N LEU A 2 8.48 -11.70 -29.87
CA LEU A 2 7.12 -11.91 -29.35
C LEU A 2 6.13 -11.16 -30.26
N PRO A 3 4.86 -11.60 -30.35
CA PRO A 3 3.83 -10.88 -31.09
C PRO A 3 3.70 -9.43 -30.62
N ALA A 4 3.41 -8.49 -31.52
CA ALA A 4 3.29 -7.06 -31.20
C ALA A 4 2.28 -6.77 -30.07
N ASP A 5 1.20 -7.55 -30.01
CA ASP A 5 0.15 -7.51 -28.98
C ASP A 5 0.68 -7.80 -27.55
N VAL A 6 1.63 -8.73 -27.42
CA VAL A 6 2.28 -9.04 -26.13
C VAL A 6 3.16 -7.89 -25.66
N HIS A 7 3.84 -7.22 -26.59
CA HIS A 7 4.68 -6.06 -26.27
C HIS A 7 3.84 -4.86 -25.81
N GLU A 8 2.69 -4.63 -26.45
CA GLU A 8 1.78 -3.55 -26.06
C GLU A 8 1.17 -3.79 -24.69
N THR A 9 0.67 -5.01 -24.44
CA THR A 9 0.12 -5.39 -23.13
C THR A 9 1.14 -5.23 -22.00
N ARG A 10 2.40 -5.61 -22.23
CA ARG A 10 3.46 -5.44 -21.22
C ARG A 10 3.75 -3.98 -20.90
N ARG A 11 3.76 -3.10 -21.91
CA ARG A 11 3.94 -1.66 -21.64
C ARG A 11 2.81 -1.09 -20.80
N ALA A 12 1.57 -1.48 -21.07
CA ALA A 12 0.44 -1.07 -20.25
C ALA A 12 0.54 -1.58 -18.80
N LEU A 13 1.05 -2.81 -18.60
CA LEU A 13 1.34 -3.33 -17.26
C LEU A 13 2.45 -2.53 -16.57
N ASP A 14 3.56 -2.25 -17.27
CA ASP A 14 4.66 -1.47 -16.73
C ASP A 14 4.20 -0.06 -16.30
N GLU A 15 3.35 0.59 -17.09
CA GLU A 15 2.75 1.89 -16.76
C GLU A 15 1.87 1.80 -15.50
N LEU A 16 1.06 0.75 -15.38
CA LEU A 16 0.23 0.52 -14.21
C LEU A 16 1.08 0.26 -12.96
N ASP A 17 2.15 -0.53 -13.08
CA ASP A 17 3.07 -0.84 -11.99
C ASP A 17 3.80 0.42 -11.49
N HIS A 18 4.20 1.32 -12.40
CA HIS A 18 4.72 2.63 -12.00
C HIS A 18 3.69 3.45 -11.23
N ALA A 19 2.43 3.48 -11.69
CA ALA A 19 1.36 4.18 -10.98
C ALA A 19 1.10 3.61 -9.58
N LEU A 20 1.18 2.29 -9.39
CA LEU A 20 1.11 1.65 -8.08
C LEU A 20 2.24 2.14 -7.15
N LEU A 21 3.48 2.22 -7.65
CA LEU A 21 4.62 2.72 -6.88
C LEU A 21 4.47 4.21 -6.51
N GLU A 22 3.92 5.03 -7.40
CA GLU A 22 3.60 6.43 -7.10
C GLU A 22 2.58 6.56 -5.98
N LEU A 23 1.53 5.73 -5.98
CA LEU A 23 0.54 5.68 -4.90
C LEU A 23 1.17 5.28 -3.56
N VAL A 24 2.07 4.29 -3.57
CA VAL A 24 2.83 3.90 -2.38
C VAL A 24 3.69 5.06 -1.88
N ALA A 25 4.41 5.78 -2.76
CA ALA A 25 5.22 6.93 -2.40
C ALA A 25 4.37 8.05 -1.75
N ARG A 26 3.20 8.35 -2.32
CA ARG A 26 2.25 9.33 -1.76
C ARG A 26 1.73 8.91 -0.38
N ARG A 27 1.37 7.63 -0.21
CA ARG A 27 0.96 7.09 1.09
C ARG A 27 2.08 7.25 2.12
N ARG A 28 3.32 6.96 1.74
CA ARG A 28 4.50 7.10 2.62
C ARG A 28 4.71 8.54 3.07
N ALA A 29 4.61 9.51 2.16
CA ALA A 29 4.68 10.93 2.50
C ALA A 29 3.59 11.35 3.51
N LEU A 30 2.35 10.87 3.32
CA LEU A 30 1.25 11.13 4.25
C LEU A 30 1.47 10.53 5.64
N VAL A 31 1.96 9.29 5.71
CA VAL A 31 2.30 8.64 7.00
C VAL A 31 3.43 9.40 7.70
N GLY A 32 4.46 9.84 6.97
CA GLY A 32 5.52 10.68 7.52
C GLY A 32 4.98 11.98 8.13
N ALA A 33 4.12 12.69 7.41
CA ALA A 33 3.45 13.89 7.91
C ALA A 33 2.57 13.61 9.14
N LEU A 34 1.87 12.49 9.17
CA LEU A 34 1.08 12.05 10.34
C LEU A 34 1.98 11.80 11.55
N PHE A 35 3.12 11.14 11.38
CA PHE A 35 4.05 10.88 12.47
C PHE A 35 4.65 12.16 13.04
N VAL A 36 5.00 13.14 12.20
CA VAL A 36 5.43 14.47 12.68
C VAL A 36 4.37 15.09 13.61
N LYS A 37 3.10 15.04 13.22
CA LYS A 37 1.99 15.54 14.05
C LYS A 37 1.85 14.75 15.36
N LYS A 38 1.89 13.42 15.31
CA LYS A 38 1.80 12.56 16.49
C LYS A 38 2.96 12.81 17.47
N ARG A 39 4.20 12.98 16.98
CA ARG A 39 5.36 13.33 17.81
C ARG A 39 5.15 14.66 18.53
N ALA A 40 4.69 15.69 17.81
CA ALA A 40 4.41 17.00 18.40
C ALA A 40 3.34 16.95 19.50
N LEU A 41 2.42 15.98 19.43
CA LEU A 41 1.35 15.76 20.40
C LEU A 41 1.71 14.72 21.49
N GLY A 42 2.91 14.13 21.46
CA GLY A 42 3.31 13.07 22.40
C GLY A 42 2.52 11.75 22.24
N LEU A 43 1.92 11.51 21.07
CA LEU A 43 1.10 10.33 20.80
C LEU A 43 1.94 9.15 20.27
N PRO A 44 1.54 7.89 20.55
CA PRO A 44 2.16 6.71 19.93
C PRO A 44 2.10 6.75 18.40
N LEU A 45 3.24 6.54 17.75
CA LEU A 45 3.34 6.55 16.28
C LEU A 45 2.62 5.35 15.68
N VAL A 46 2.86 4.17 16.27
CA VAL A 46 2.24 2.90 15.91
C VAL A 46 1.03 2.64 16.81
N ASP A 47 -0.04 2.15 16.21
CA ASP A 47 -1.29 1.78 16.87
C ASP A 47 -1.72 0.40 16.36
N PRO A 48 -1.42 -0.68 17.11
CA PRO A 48 -1.71 -2.05 16.66
C PRO A 48 -3.20 -2.30 16.41
N SER A 49 -4.09 -1.71 17.21
CA SER A 49 -5.54 -1.86 17.04
C SER A 49 -5.98 -1.24 15.71
N ARG A 50 -5.47 -0.04 15.39
CA ARG A 50 -5.75 0.62 14.11
C ARG A 50 -5.24 -0.19 12.91
N GLU A 51 -4.11 -0.88 13.05
CA GLU A 51 -3.53 -1.71 11.98
C GLU A 51 -4.36 -2.97 11.70
N VAL A 52 -4.89 -3.61 12.75
CA VAL A 52 -5.82 -4.74 12.60
C VAL A 52 -7.08 -4.30 11.84
N GLU A 53 -7.68 -3.17 12.23
CA GLU A 53 -8.84 -2.61 11.53
C GLU A 53 -8.53 -2.26 10.07
N LEU A 54 -7.36 -1.66 9.84
CA LEU A 54 -6.90 -1.31 8.49
C LEU A 54 -6.82 -2.56 7.60
N LEU A 55 -6.17 -3.62 8.07
CA LEU A 55 -6.02 -4.85 7.30
C LEU A 55 -7.36 -5.53 7.03
N ALA A 56 -8.25 -5.60 8.03
CA ALA A 56 -9.59 -6.15 7.85
C ALA A 56 -10.39 -5.40 6.77
N GLU A 57 -10.37 -4.07 6.79
CA GLU A 57 -11.04 -3.24 5.80
C GLU A 57 -10.47 -3.47 4.38
N ARG A 58 -9.13 -3.52 4.24
CA ARG A 58 -8.49 -3.72 2.92
C ARG A 58 -8.77 -5.10 2.34
N ARG A 59 -8.80 -6.13 3.19
CA ARG A 59 -9.22 -7.49 2.78
C ARG A 59 -10.63 -7.49 2.22
N ALA A 60 -11.58 -6.85 2.92
CA ALA A 60 -12.95 -6.74 2.47
C ALA A 60 -13.07 -5.94 1.15
N TYR A 61 -12.38 -4.81 1.06
CA TYR A 61 -12.36 -3.98 -0.16
C TYR A 61 -11.81 -4.75 -1.36
N ALA A 62 -10.72 -5.50 -1.19
CA ALA A 62 -10.12 -6.33 -2.22
C ALA A 62 -11.10 -7.41 -2.71
N ALA A 63 -11.77 -8.10 -1.79
CA ALA A 63 -12.76 -9.11 -2.13
C ALA A 63 -13.92 -8.52 -2.97
N CYS A 64 -14.40 -7.32 -2.66
CA CYS A 64 -15.42 -6.63 -3.46
C CYS A 64 -14.97 -6.32 -4.91
N HIS A 65 -13.67 -6.29 -5.18
CA HIS A 65 -13.10 -6.01 -6.51
C HIS A 65 -12.54 -7.28 -7.19
N GLY A 66 -12.85 -8.47 -6.67
CA GLY A 66 -12.36 -9.73 -7.23
C GLY A 66 -10.87 -10.00 -6.96
N ILE A 67 -10.24 -9.23 -6.06
CA ILE A 67 -8.86 -9.43 -5.64
C ILE A 67 -8.86 -10.39 -4.44
N PRO A 68 -8.02 -11.45 -4.43
CA PRO A 68 -7.89 -12.33 -3.28
C PRO A 68 -7.53 -11.54 -2.00
N ALA A 69 -8.30 -11.72 -0.94
CA ALA A 69 -8.10 -11.01 0.32
C ALA A 69 -6.68 -11.22 0.89
N ASP A 70 -6.12 -12.42 0.72
CA ASP A 70 -4.77 -12.74 1.20
C ASP A 70 -3.69 -11.99 0.44
N LEU A 71 -3.87 -11.75 -0.87
CA LEU A 71 -2.96 -10.91 -1.65
C LEU A 71 -2.99 -9.46 -1.13
N ALA A 72 -4.18 -8.93 -0.86
CA ALA A 72 -4.30 -7.59 -0.27
C ALA A 72 -3.60 -7.52 1.09
N GLU A 73 -3.79 -8.52 1.96
CA GLU A 73 -3.10 -8.55 3.25
C GLU A 73 -1.58 -8.56 3.10
N VAL A 74 -1.02 -9.37 2.19
CA VAL A 74 0.43 -9.39 1.92
C VAL A 74 0.95 -8.01 1.50
N ILE A 75 0.26 -7.36 0.55
CA ILE A 75 0.66 -6.02 0.06
C ILE A 75 0.62 -5.00 1.20
N PHE A 76 -0.48 -4.96 1.95
CA PHE A 76 -0.65 -3.93 2.99
C PHE A 76 0.22 -4.18 4.22
N ARG A 77 0.55 -5.44 4.55
CA ARG A 77 1.54 -5.76 5.60
C ARG A 77 2.93 -5.25 5.23
N ALA A 78 3.40 -5.52 4.00
CA ALA A 78 4.70 -5.01 3.55
C ALA A 78 4.77 -3.47 3.61
N ILE A 79 3.67 -2.79 3.28
CA ILE A 79 3.56 -1.33 3.36
C ILE A 79 3.56 -0.83 4.83
N LEU A 80 2.90 -1.54 5.75
CA LEU A 80 2.92 -1.21 7.18
C LEU A 80 4.32 -1.41 7.78
N GLU A 81 4.97 -2.52 7.44
CA GLU A 81 6.33 -2.83 7.89
C GLU A 81 7.35 -1.77 7.41
N ASP A 82 7.29 -1.32 6.14
CA ASP A 82 8.09 -0.18 5.67
C ASP A 82 7.79 1.10 6.45
N SER A 83 6.56 1.29 6.93
CA SER A 83 6.20 2.44 7.75
C SER A 83 6.83 2.38 9.15
N HIS A 84 6.91 1.18 9.75
CA HIS A 84 7.54 0.96 11.07
C HIS A 84 9.05 1.16 11.02
N THR A 85 9.74 0.71 9.97
CA THR A 85 11.20 0.90 9.86
C THR A 85 11.63 2.37 9.73
N ARG A 86 10.68 3.28 9.47
CA ARG A 86 10.93 4.71 9.27
C ARG A 86 10.45 5.59 10.44
N THR A 87 9.84 5.01 11.48
CA THR A 87 9.45 5.75 12.69
C THR A 87 10.65 6.16 13.52
#